data_AF-A0A0C9VKP0-F1
#
_entry.id   AF-A0A0C9VKP0-F1
#
_cell.length_a   1.000
_cell.length_b   1.000
_cell.length_c   1.000
_cell.angle_alpha   90.00
_cell.angle_beta   90.00
_cell.angle_gamma   90.00
#
_symmetry.space_group_name_H-M   'P 1'
#
loop_
_entity.id
_entity.type
_entity.pdbx_description
1 polymer ?
#
loop_
_entity_poly.entity_id
_entity_poly.type
_entity_poly.pdbx_seq_one_letter_code
_entity_poly.pdbx_strand_id
1 'polypeptide(L)'
;MRTATSDQKEVGLRTMYALTPEHLETTKARHAPWTASSINQDPAWSSAFEIPLSLNEVFTLTGSLIKSCPFTNPKLPTQPFPTLSISSATLDKQSTLKSTATGTTSAPLFVSFFTRLSQQLVPVKNGKVTIPTGLTRTVHAVITSSNTGVDDSSIVADPRALNFPLFAYMLTSLIVFFLIDRCHSFISLLKVIFLQK
;
A
#
# COMPACT_ATOMS: atom_id res chain seq x y z
N MET A 1 -38.60 -18.42 39.58
CA MET A 1 -37.29 -18.30 40.25
C MET A 1 -36.36 -19.37 39.68
N ARG A 2 -35.41 -18.99 38.81
CA ARG A 2 -34.34 -19.89 38.37
C ARG A 2 -33.11 -19.57 39.21
N THR A 3 -32.66 -20.56 39.98
CA THR A 3 -31.43 -20.57 40.74
C THR A 3 -30.24 -20.52 39.78
N ALA A 4 -29.42 -19.49 39.89
CA ALA A 4 -28.14 -19.40 39.19
C ALA A 4 -27.13 -20.30 39.90
N THR A 5 -26.59 -21.28 39.17
CA THR A 5 -25.48 -22.11 39.62
C THR A 5 -24.16 -21.33 39.55
N SER A 6 -23.27 -21.62 40.49
CA SER A 6 -22.01 -20.95 40.82
C SER A 6 -20.93 -20.91 39.71
N ASP A 7 -21.25 -21.30 38.47
CA ASP A 7 -20.29 -21.45 37.36
C ASP A 7 -20.00 -20.13 36.60
N GLN A 8 -20.79 -19.08 36.83
CA GLN A 8 -20.64 -17.81 36.11
C GLN A 8 -19.52 -16.91 36.67
N LYS A 9 -18.90 -17.26 37.80
CA LYS A 9 -17.78 -16.48 38.37
C LYS A 9 -16.40 -16.84 37.79
N GLU A 10 -16.20 -18.07 37.30
CA GLU A 10 -14.94 -18.43 36.63
C GLU A 10 -14.90 -18.04 35.14
N VAL A 11 -16.06 -17.92 34.49
CA VAL A 11 -16.12 -17.48 33.09
C VAL A 11 -15.75 -15.99 32.97
N GLY A 12 -16.06 -15.17 33.98
CA GLY A 12 -15.79 -13.73 33.96
C GLY A 12 -14.30 -13.34 34.04
N LEU A 13 -13.41 -14.23 34.46
CA LEU A 13 -11.97 -13.93 34.57
C LEU A 13 -11.15 -14.49 33.40
N ARG A 14 -11.65 -15.51 32.70
CA ARG A 14 -11.00 -16.06 31.49
C ARG A 14 -11.32 -15.29 30.22
N THR A 15 -12.32 -14.41 30.23
CA THR A 15 -12.63 -13.55 29.08
C THR A 15 -11.72 -12.32 28.97
N MET A 16 -10.89 -11.99 29.97
CA MET A 16 -9.97 -10.83 29.87
C MET A 16 -8.74 -11.07 28.98
N TYR A 17 -8.42 -12.31 28.61
CA TYR A 17 -7.28 -12.64 27.73
C TYR A 17 -7.63 -13.53 26.53
N ALA A 18 -8.92 -13.81 26.32
CA ALA A 18 -9.38 -14.46 25.09
C ALA A 18 -9.46 -13.42 23.97
N LEU A 19 -8.30 -13.00 23.46
CA LEU A 19 -8.25 -12.26 22.20
C LEU A 19 -8.87 -13.16 21.14
N THR A 20 -9.99 -12.75 20.53
CA THR A 20 -10.57 -13.51 19.42
C THR A 20 -9.52 -13.60 18.30
N PRO A 21 -9.54 -14.66 17.47
CA PRO A 21 -8.60 -14.80 16.35
C PRO A 21 -8.52 -13.53 15.48
N GLU A 22 -9.64 -12.81 15.32
CA GLU A 22 -9.72 -11.53 14.62
C GLU A 22 -8.84 -10.42 15.23
N HIS A 23 -8.82 -10.29 16.56
CA HIS A 23 -7.96 -9.32 17.25
C HIS A 23 -6.47 -9.65 17.11
N LEU A 24 -6.14 -10.95 17.09
CA LEU A 24 -4.77 -11.40 16.85
C LEU A 24 -4.31 -11.07 15.43
N GLU A 25 -5.13 -11.37 14.41
CA GLU A 25 -4.76 -11.10 13.02
C GLU A 25 -4.66 -9.59 12.73
N THR A 26 -5.54 -8.76 13.30
CA THR A 26 -5.42 -7.30 13.17
C THR A 26 -4.15 -6.77 13.84
N THR A 27 -3.78 -7.33 15.00
CA THR A 27 -2.53 -7.00 15.68
C THR A 27 -1.30 -7.41 14.86
N LYS A 28 -1.30 -8.62 14.27
CA LYS A 28 -0.24 -9.08 13.38
C LYS A 28 -0.11 -8.19 12.14
N ALA A 29 -1.23 -7.84 11.51
CA ALA A 29 -1.25 -6.96 10.34
C ALA A 29 -0.64 -5.59 10.65
N ARG A 30 -0.91 -5.00 11.83
CA ARG A 30 -0.33 -3.71 12.25
C ARG A 30 1.16 -3.80 12.64
N HIS A 31 1.64 -4.95 13.10
CA HIS A 31 3.05 -5.16 13.41
C HIS A 31 3.90 -5.56 12.19
N ALA A 32 3.30 -6.10 11.13
CA ALA A 32 4.05 -6.53 9.95
C ALA A 32 4.91 -5.41 9.30
N PRO A 33 4.44 -4.15 9.17
CA PRO A 33 5.25 -3.04 8.65
C PRO A 33 6.48 -2.73 9.52
N TRP A 34 6.40 -2.92 10.85
CA TRP A 34 7.56 -2.72 11.73
C TRP A 34 8.69 -3.69 11.40
N THR A 35 8.37 -4.96 11.27
CA THR A 35 9.35 -5.98 10.88
C THR A 35 9.88 -5.73 9.47
N ALA A 36 8.99 -5.41 8.52
CA ALA A 36 9.37 -5.08 7.14
C ALA A 36 10.32 -3.86 7.08
N SER A 37 10.14 -2.85 7.93
CA SER A 37 11.03 -1.68 7.94
C SER A 37 12.45 -1.98 8.38
N SER A 38 12.64 -2.97 9.26
CA SER A 38 13.95 -3.34 9.75
C SER A 38 14.75 -4.14 8.71
N ILE A 39 14.07 -4.90 7.85
CA ILE A 39 14.71 -5.81 6.89
C ILE A 39 14.71 -5.20 5.48
N ASN A 40 13.55 -4.73 5.01
CA ASN A 40 13.34 -4.25 3.64
C ASN A 40 13.46 -2.73 3.51
N GLN A 41 13.70 -2.01 4.62
CA GLN A 41 13.71 -0.54 4.66
C GLN A 41 12.38 0.08 4.17
N ASP A 42 11.30 -0.69 4.27
CA ASP A 42 9.94 -0.23 3.99
C ASP A 42 9.42 0.70 5.11
N PRO A 43 8.32 1.45 4.89
CA PRO A 43 7.72 2.27 5.93
C PRO A 43 7.29 1.45 7.16
N ALA A 44 7.79 1.81 8.34
CA ALA A 44 7.54 1.11 9.63
C ALA A 44 6.08 1.14 10.13
N TRP A 45 5.20 1.88 9.46
CA TRP A 45 3.82 2.03 9.88
C TRP A 45 2.89 1.94 8.67
N SER A 46 1.77 1.26 8.85
CA SER A 46 0.61 1.48 7.98
C SER A 46 0.07 2.90 8.17
N SER A 47 -0.73 3.36 7.22
CA SER A 47 -1.44 4.64 7.35
C SER A 47 -2.37 4.61 8.58
N ALA A 48 -2.80 5.78 9.07
CA ALA A 48 -3.74 5.87 10.20
C ALA A 48 -5.08 5.18 9.90
N PHE A 49 -5.44 5.07 8.62
CA PHE A 49 -6.65 4.45 8.12
C PHE A 49 -6.34 3.36 7.09
N GLU A 50 -7.10 2.29 7.13
CA GLU A 50 -7.10 1.26 6.09
C GLU A 50 -7.83 1.78 4.85
N ILE A 51 -7.49 1.23 3.69
CA ILE A 51 -8.17 1.57 2.43
C ILE A 51 -9.40 0.68 2.31
N PRO A 52 -10.61 1.25 2.11
CA PRO A 52 -11.81 0.45 1.94
C PRO A 52 -11.74 -0.25 0.57
N LEU A 53 -11.44 -1.54 0.59
CA LEU A 53 -11.48 -2.41 -0.59
C LEU A 53 -12.70 -3.34 -0.51
N SER A 54 -13.29 -3.65 -1.65
CA SER A 54 -14.36 -4.63 -1.75
C SER A 54 -13.84 -6.06 -1.56
N LEU A 55 -14.74 -7.01 -1.30
CA LEU A 55 -14.35 -8.41 -1.15
C LEU A 55 -13.71 -8.97 -2.43
N ASN A 56 -14.17 -8.53 -3.60
CA ASN A 56 -13.64 -8.94 -4.89
C ASN A 56 -12.21 -8.44 -5.12
N GLU A 57 -11.95 -7.19 -4.73
CA GLU A 57 -10.62 -6.58 -4.76
C GLU A 57 -9.64 -7.31 -3.82
N VAL A 58 -10.05 -7.56 -2.57
CA VAL A 58 -9.24 -8.29 -1.58
C VAL A 58 -8.96 -9.71 -2.04
N PHE A 59 -9.97 -10.40 -2.59
CA PHE A 59 -9.81 -11.76 -3.11
C PHE A 59 -8.82 -11.80 -4.28
N THR A 60 -8.80 -10.78 -5.13
CA THR A 60 -7.86 -10.71 -6.26
C THR A 60 -6.43 -10.45 -5.78
N LEU A 61 -6.24 -9.51 -4.85
CA LEU A 61 -4.94 -9.20 -4.23
C LEU A 61 -4.32 -10.41 -3.53
N THR A 62 -5.14 -11.17 -2.81
CA THR A 62 -4.69 -12.29 -1.96
C THR A 62 -4.74 -13.65 -2.65
N GLY A 63 -5.46 -13.77 -3.78
CA GLY A 63 -5.64 -15.04 -4.49
C GLY A 63 -4.33 -15.72 -4.89
N SER A 64 -3.30 -14.93 -5.22
CA SER A 64 -1.96 -15.48 -5.52
C SER A 64 -1.21 -16.04 -4.30
N LEU A 65 -1.59 -15.61 -3.09
CA LEU A 65 -1.01 -16.08 -1.83
C LEU A 65 -1.70 -17.35 -1.32
N ILE A 66 -2.92 -17.62 -1.78
CA ILE A 66 -3.71 -18.80 -1.41
C ILE A 66 -3.25 -19.98 -2.27
N LYS A 67 -2.40 -20.84 -1.69
CA LYS A 67 -1.90 -22.04 -2.39
C LYS A 67 -2.99 -23.07 -2.67
N SER A 68 -3.88 -23.30 -1.72
CA SER A 68 -5.01 -24.22 -1.86
C SER A 68 -6.10 -23.90 -0.84
N CYS A 69 -7.36 -24.10 -1.22
CA CYS A 69 -8.50 -24.15 -0.31
C CYS A 69 -9.05 -25.58 -0.31
N PRO A 70 -9.29 -26.19 0.87
CA PRO A 70 -9.97 -27.48 0.94
C PRO A 70 -11.32 -27.45 0.20
N PHE A 71 -11.61 -28.48 -0.59
CA PHE A 71 -12.87 -28.57 -1.36
C PHE A 71 -14.13 -28.67 -0.48
N THR A 72 -13.96 -28.97 0.81
CA THR A 72 -15.05 -28.94 1.81
C THR A 72 -15.52 -27.53 2.16
N ASN A 73 -14.73 -26.51 1.84
CA ASN A 73 -15.09 -25.14 2.13
C ASN A 73 -16.13 -24.63 1.11
N PRO A 74 -17.18 -23.95 1.57
CA PRO A 74 -18.10 -23.26 0.66
C PRO A 74 -17.34 -22.32 -0.27
N LYS A 75 -17.75 -22.28 -1.53
CA LYS A 75 -17.17 -21.34 -2.50
C LYS A 75 -17.55 -19.91 -2.09
N LEU A 76 -16.55 -19.05 -1.94
CA LEU A 76 -16.78 -17.64 -1.66
C LEU A 76 -17.48 -16.96 -2.85
N PRO A 77 -18.44 -16.06 -2.61
CA PRO A 77 -19.14 -15.33 -3.68
C PRO A 77 -18.26 -14.17 -4.19
N THR A 78 -17.09 -14.52 -4.74
CA THR A 78 -16.09 -13.55 -5.21
C THR A 78 -15.88 -13.67 -6.71
N GLN A 79 -15.76 -12.52 -7.35
CA GLN A 79 -15.41 -12.38 -8.75
C GLN A 79 -14.03 -11.73 -8.84
N PRO A 80 -12.97 -12.49 -9.15
CA PRO A 80 -11.63 -11.93 -9.27
C PRO A 80 -11.54 -10.98 -10.46
N PHE A 81 -10.79 -9.90 -10.30
CA PHE A 81 -10.53 -8.93 -11.36
C PHE A 81 -9.28 -9.28 -12.16
N PRO A 82 -9.17 -8.81 -13.42
CA PRO A 82 -7.94 -8.94 -14.20
C PRO A 82 -6.77 -8.19 -13.54
N THR A 83 -5.59 -8.81 -13.45
CA THR A 83 -4.43 -8.21 -12.76
C THR A 83 -3.96 -6.90 -13.40
N LEU A 84 -3.64 -5.92 -12.56
CA LEU A 84 -2.99 -4.67 -12.96
C LEU A 84 -1.48 -4.67 -12.67
N SER A 85 -0.72 -4.20 -13.65
CA SER A 85 0.71 -3.92 -13.51
C SER A 85 1.04 -2.51 -13.97
N ILE A 86 1.86 -1.81 -13.18
CA ILE A 86 2.27 -0.43 -13.41
C ILE A 86 3.80 -0.42 -13.47
N SER A 87 4.37 0.03 -14.60
CA SER A 87 5.83 0.11 -14.74
C SER A 87 6.35 1.31 -13.95
N SER A 88 7.29 1.08 -13.00
CA SER A 88 8.02 2.13 -12.25
C SER A 88 7.14 3.32 -11.86
N ALA A 89 6.38 3.19 -10.77
CA ALA A 89 5.54 4.26 -10.26
C ALA A 89 6.39 5.33 -9.56
N THR A 90 6.67 6.42 -10.27
CA THR A 90 7.39 7.58 -9.74
C THR A 90 6.46 8.78 -9.73
N LEU A 91 6.39 9.51 -8.61
CA LEU A 91 5.56 10.70 -8.47
C LEU A 91 5.83 11.71 -9.60
N ASP A 92 4.76 12.30 -10.13
CA ASP A 92 4.80 13.30 -11.21
C ASP A 92 5.43 12.78 -12.53
N LYS A 93 5.55 11.46 -12.70
CA LYS A 93 6.01 10.83 -13.94
C LYS A 93 4.93 9.96 -14.55
N GLN A 94 5.04 9.76 -15.87
CA GLN A 94 4.20 8.82 -16.58
C GLN A 94 4.69 7.40 -16.33
N SER A 95 3.74 6.53 -16.00
CA SER A 95 3.95 5.09 -15.89
C SER A 95 3.10 4.38 -16.93
N THR A 96 3.63 3.28 -17.48
CA THR A 96 2.91 2.44 -18.44
C THR A 96 2.07 1.44 -17.68
N LEU A 97 0.82 1.29 -18.10
CA LEU A 97 -0.12 0.31 -17.57
C LEU A 97 -0.03 -0.96 -18.42
N LYS A 98 -0.02 -2.11 -17.74
CA LYS A 98 -0.19 -3.43 -18.35
C LYS A 98 -1.32 -4.12 -17.63
N SER A 99 -2.41 -4.36 -18.33
CA SER A 99 -3.50 -5.23 -17.90
C SER A 99 -3.99 -6.03 -19.10
N THR A 100 -4.52 -7.23 -18.85
CA THR A 100 -5.21 -8.01 -19.87
C THR A 100 -6.49 -7.31 -20.39
N ALA A 101 -7.00 -6.32 -19.65
CA ALA A 101 -8.20 -5.55 -20.00
C ALA A 101 -7.92 -4.19 -20.69
N THR A 102 -6.67 -3.70 -20.69
CA THR A 102 -6.32 -2.39 -21.28
C THR A 102 -6.30 -2.36 -22.82
N GLY A 103 -6.52 -3.50 -23.48
CA GLY A 103 -6.43 -3.64 -24.94
C GLY A 103 -7.74 -3.50 -25.72
N THR A 104 -8.90 -3.38 -25.06
CA THR A 104 -10.19 -3.68 -25.73
C THR A 104 -11.29 -2.61 -25.57
N THR A 105 -11.06 -1.49 -24.88
CA THR A 105 -12.14 -0.53 -24.59
C THR A 105 -11.91 0.83 -25.28
N SER A 106 -12.88 1.23 -26.10
CA SER A 106 -12.94 2.57 -26.73
C SER A 106 -13.40 3.67 -25.75
N ALA A 107 -13.83 3.29 -24.54
CA ALA A 107 -14.30 4.19 -23.50
C ALA A 107 -13.13 4.82 -22.73
N PRO A 108 -13.26 6.06 -22.24
CA PRO A 108 -12.22 6.67 -21.42
C PRO A 108 -12.03 5.86 -20.13
N LEU A 109 -10.78 5.46 -19.87
CA LEU A 109 -10.38 4.77 -18.65
C LEU A 109 -9.69 5.74 -17.70
N PHE A 110 -9.82 5.46 -16.41
CA PHE A 110 -9.19 6.21 -15.33
C PHE A 110 -8.45 5.25 -14.40
N VAL A 111 -7.37 5.72 -13.80
CA VAL A 111 -6.76 5.07 -12.64
C VAL A 111 -7.20 5.81 -11.40
N SER A 112 -7.86 5.12 -10.49
CA SER A 112 -8.14 5.63 -9.15
C SER A 112 -7.00 5.23 -8.22
N PHE A 113 -6.33 6.22 -7.65
CA PHE A 113 -5.31 6.04 -6.62
C PHE A 113 -5.95 6.26 -5.24
N PHE A 114 -6.11 5.18 -4.48
CA PHE A 114 -6.58 5.23 -3.10
C PHE A 114 -5.45 5.59 -2.16
N THR A 115 -5.60 6.74 -1.50
CA THR A 115 -4.68 7.22 -0.47
C THR A 115 -5.45 7.55 0.80
N ARG A 116 -5.25 6.73 1.84
CA ARG A 116 -5.98 6.84 3.11
C ARG A 116 -7.50 6.72 2.90
N LEU A 117 -8.24 7.80 3.21
CA LEU A 117 -9.69 7.91 3.04
C LEU A 117 -10.08 8.67 1.76
N SER A 118 -9.10 9.02 0.92
CA SER A 118 -9.29 9.81 -0.29
C SER A 118 -8.92 8.99 -1.52
N GLN A 119 -9.50 9.36 -2.66
CA GLN A 119 -9.13 8.83 -3.96
C GLN A 119 -8.75 9.96 -4.91
N GLN A 120 -7.78 9.70 -5.78
CA GLN A 120 -7.41 10.59 -6.87
C GLN A 120 -7.58 9.87 -8.20
N LEU A 121 -8.49 10.36 -9.04
CA LEU A 121 -8.73 9.78 -10.37
C LEU A 121 -7.88 10.50 -11.42
N VAL A 122 -7.13 9.74 -12.19
CA VAL A 122 -6.28 10.25 -13.28
C VAL A 122 -6.66 9.56 -14.59
N PRO A 123 -6.92 10.29 -15.69
CA PRO A 123 -7.27 9.68 -16.96
C PRO A 123 -6.08 8.90 -17.55
N VAL A 124 -6.38 7.75 -18.14
CA VAL A 124 -5.43 6.94 -18.90
C VAL A 124 -5.35 7.48 -20.33
N LYS A 125 -4.14 7.75 -20.81
CA LYS A 125 -3.88 8.20 -22.18
C LYS A 125 -2.85 7.30 -22.84
N ASN A 126 -3.22 6.67 -23.96
CA ASN A 126 -2.33 5.78 -24.73
C ASN A 126 -1.70 4.66 -23.86
N GLY A 127 -2.48 4.06 -22.95
CA GLY A 127 -2.00 3.03 -22.03
C GLY A 127 -1.04 3.53 -20.94
N LYS A 128 -0.94 4.85 -20.74
CA LYS A 128 -0.10 5.48 -19.71
C LYS A 128 -0.95 6.32 -18.76
N VAL A 129 -0.45 6.46 -17.54
CA VAL A 129 -1.04 7.31 -16.51
C VAL A 129 0.06 8.14 -15.86
N THR A 130 -0.23 9.39 -15.51
CA THR A 130 0.67 10.20 -14.68
C THR A 130 0.40 9.88 -13.22
N ILE A 131 1.43 9.48 -12.48
CA ILE A 131 1.31 9.25 -11.03
C ILE A 131 1.13 10.61 -10.33
N PRO A 132 0.01 10.85 -9.62
CA PRO A 132 -0.25 12.14 -9.01
C PRO A 132 0.73 12.42 -7.86
N THR A 133 0.91 13.70 -7.55
CA THR A 133 1.72 14.15 -6.42
C THR A 133 0.93 14.00 -5.10
N GLY A 134 1.64 14.01 -3.97
CA GLY A 134 1.03 13.88 -2.64
C GLY A 134 0.69 12.45 -2.22
N LEU A 135 0.93 11.46 -3.09
CA LEU A 135 0.88 10.04 -2.72
C LEU A 135 2.03 9.71 -1.75
N THR A 136 1.69 9.07 -0.63
CA THR A 136 2.64 8.68 0.42
C THR A 136 2.31 7.29 0.94
N ARG A 137 3.34 6.55 1.37
CA ARG A 137 3.24 5.16 1.86
C ARG A 137 2.59 4.24 0.82
N THR A 138 1.82 3.26 1.29
CA THR A 138 1.09 2.31 0.47
C THR A 138 -0.14 2.99 -0.13
N VAL A 139 -0.23 2.93 -1.46
CA VAL A 139 -1.34 3.42 -2.27
C VAL A 139 -1.82 2.26 -3.12
N HIS A 140 -3.13 2.10 -3.26
CA HIS A 140 -3.71 1.09 -4.15
C HIS A 140 -4.22 1.78 -5.41
N ALA A 141 -3.79 1.32 -6.57
CA ALA A 141 -4.20 1.84 -7.86
C ALA A 141 -5.15 0.85 -8.55
N VAL A 142 -6.32 1.30 -9.00
CA VAL A 142 -7.34 0.47 -9.69
C VAL A 142 -7.67 1.12 -11.03
N ILE A 143 -7.85 0.33 -12.10
CA ILE A 143 -8.38 0.87 -13.36
C ILE A 143 -9.91 0.80 -13.31
N THR A 144 -10.56 1.93 -13.55
CA THR A 144 -12.01 2.06 -13.61
C THR A 144 -12.46 2.75 -14.91
N SER A 145 -13.68 2.43 -15.35
CA SER A 145 -14.38 3.11 -16.44
C SER A 145 -15.15 4.36 -15.99
N SER A 146 -15.24 4.60 -14.68
CA SER A 146 -15.94 5.75 -14.09
C SER A 146 -15.00 6.89 -13.73
N ASN A 147 -15.49 8.13 -13.81
CA ASN A 147 -14.76 9.34 -13.41
C ASN A 147 -15.22 9.93 -12.07
N THR A 148 -16.23 9.34 -11.41
CA THR A 148 -16.78 9.84 -10.14
C THR A 148 -16.46 8.95 -8.95
N GLY A 149 -16.03 7.71 -9.17
CA GLY A 149 -15.74 6.76 -8.10
C GLY A 149 -15.39 5.37 -8.61
N VAL A 150 -15.21 4.45 -7.67
CA VAL A 150 -14.85 3.05 -7.93
C VAL A 150 -15.88 2.17 -7.25
N ASP A 151 -16.64 1.45 -8.06
CA ASP A 151 -17.53 0.36 -7.67
C ASP A 151 -17.13 -0.92 -8.42
N ASP A 152 -17.45 -2.09 -7.87
CA ASP A 152 -17.11 -3.39 -8.46
C ASP A 152 -17.55 -3.54 -9.93
N SER A 153 -18.66 -2.92 -10.35
CA SER A 153 -19.13 -2.96 -11.74
C SER A 153 -18.33 -2.06 -12.70
N SER A 154 -17.60 -1.09 -12.16
CA SER A 154 -16.77 -0.14 -12.91
C SER A 154 -15.30 -0.55 -12.99
N ILE A 155 -14.88 -1.50 -12.14
CA ILE A 155 -13.50 -1.99 -12.08
C ILE A 155 -13.19 -2.80 -13.34
N VAL A 156 -12.16 -2.36 -14.04
CA VAL A 156 -11.66 -2.99 -15.27
C VAL A 156 -10.43 -3.85 -14.96
N ALA A 157 -9.59 -3.41 -14.02
CA ALA A 157 -8.41 -4.14 -13.57
C ALA A 157 -8.22 -3.97 -12.06
N ASP A 158 -7.66 -5.00 -11.42
CA ASP A 158 -7.54 -5.13 -9.97
C ASP A 158 -6.70 -4.03 -9.31
N PRO A 159 -6.77 -3.93 -7.97
CA PRO A 159 -5.90 -3.04 -7.22
C PRO A 159 -4.45 -3.51 -7.27
N ARG A 160 -3.57 -2.60 -7.66
CA ARG A 160 -2.12 -2.76 -7.51
C ARG A 160 -1.60 -1.93 -6.35
N ALA A 161 -0.99 -2.58 -5.36
CA ALA A 161 -0.26 -1.89 -4.31
C ALA A 161 1.02 -1.23 -4.84
N LEU A 162 1.19 0.05 -4.52
CA LEU A 162 2.33 0.89 -4.82
C LEU A 162 2.87 1.43 -3.49
N ASN A 163 4.20 1.44 -3.32
CA ASN A 163 4.81 1.98 -2.12
C ASN A 163 5.59 3.25 -2.46
N PHE A 164 5.25 4.35 -1.80
CA PHE A 164 5.94 5.63 -1.92
C PHE A 164 6.61 5.99 -0.59
N PRO A 165 7.85 6.50 -0.62
CA PRO A 165 8.55 6.90 0.59
C PRO A 165 7.82 8.02 1.33
N LEU A 166 7.86 8.00 2.67
CA LEU A 166 7.19 8.99 3.51
C LEU A 166 7.77 10.41 3.33
N PHE A 167 9.02 10.54 2.87
CA PHE A 167 9.67 11.82 2.54
C PHE A 167 10.83 11.57 1.55
N ALA A 168 10.58 11.58 0.24
CA ALA A 168 11.66 11.52 -0.77
C ALA A 168 12.31 12.88 -1.09
N TYR A 169 11.81 13.98 -0.54
CA TYR A 169 12.28 15.32 -0.93
C TYR A 169 13.24 15.99 0.06
N MET A 170 13.64 15.36 1.17
CA MET A 170 14.54 15.99 2.15
C MET A 170 15.92 15.34 2.27
N LEU A 171 16.09 14.05 1.98
CA LEU A 171 17.38 13.39 2.26
C LEU A 171 18.39 13.50 1.12
N THR A 172 17.98 13.57 -0.15
CA THR A 172 18.93 13.75 -1.26
C THR A 172 19.51 15.16 -1.30
N SER A 173 18.73 16.21 -1.02
CA SER A 173 19.28 17.56 -0.91
C SER A 173 20.13 17.76 0.34
N LEU A 174 19.74 17.19 1.49
CA LEU A 174 20.48 17.39 2.73
C LEU A 174 21.78 16.58 2.77
N ILE A 175 21.81 15.34 2.24
CA ILE A 175 23.04 14.54 2.15
C ILE A 175 24.02 15.12 1.13
N VAL A 176 23.53 15.64 -0.01
CA VAL A 176 24.39 16.34 -0.99
C VAL A 176 24.93 17.65 -0.41
N PHE A 177 24.13 18.41 0.35
CA PHE A 177 24.61 19.59 1.07
C PHE A 177 25.66 19.24 2.14
N PHE A 178 25.40 18.25 3.00
CA PHE A 178 26.36 17.85 4.04
C PHE A 178 27.65 17.25 3.46
N LEU A 179 27.59 16.51 2.36
CA LEU A 179 28.79 15.95 1.71
C LEU A 179 29.61 17.04 0.98
N ILE A 180 28.96 18.02 0.34
CA ILE A 180 29.67 19.12 -0.34
C ILE A 180 30.32 20.07 0.68
N ASP A 181 29.63 20.39 1.77
CA ASP A 181 30.13 21.33 2.79
C ASP A 181 31.29 20.71 3.60
N ARG A 182 31.19 19.42 3.95
CA ARG A 182 32.30 18.67 4.59
C ARG A 182 33.52 18.53 3.68
N CYS A 183 33.32 18.43 2.35
CA CYS A 183 34.43 18.32 1.40
C CYS A 183 35.18 19.67 1.25
N HIS A 184 34.45 20.80 1.28
CA HIS A 184 35.06 22.13 1.19
C HIS A 184 35.89 22.51 2.44
N SER A 185 35.42 22.14 3.64
CA SER A 185 36.19 22.34 4.88
C SER A 185 37.45 21.47 4.92
N PHE A 186 37.38 20.22 4.44
CA PHE A 186 38.54 19.31 4.48
C PHE A 186 39.65 19.74 3.51
N ILE A 187 39.29 20.23 2.32
CA ILE A 187 40.25 20.77 1.33
C ILE A 187 40.91 22.07 1.83
N SER A 188 40.16 22.92 2.54
CA SER A 188 40.72 24.15 3.13
C SER A 188 41.70 23.85 4.26
N LEU A 189 41.42 22.84 5.10
CA LEU A 189 42.34 22.41 6.15
C LEU A 189 43.63 21.81 5.57
N LEU A 190 43.51 21.02 4.49
CA LEU A 190 44.69 20.42 3.82
C LEU A 190 45.62 21.49 3.21
N LYS A 191 45.06 22.57 2.63
CA LYS A 191 45.87 23.69 2.11
C LYS A 191 46.66 24.42 3.19
N VAL A 192 46.08 24.61 4.38
CA VAL A 192 46.77 25.24 5.52
C VAL A 192 47.92 24.37 6.03
N ILE A 193 47.75 23.04 6.01
CA ILE A 193 48.77 22.10 6.48
C ILE A 193 49.92 21.95 5.46
N PHE A 194 49.64 21.98 4.16
CA PHE A 194 50.66 21.75 3.12
C PHE A 194 51.34 23.02 2.56
N LEU A 195 50.86 24.23 2.86
CA LEU A 195 51.49 25.50 2.44
C LEU A 195 52.33 26.17 3.53
N GLN A 196 52.57 25.50 4.66
CA GLN A 196 53.41 25.99 5.76
C GLN A 196 54.72 25.19 5.89
N LYS A 197 55.14 24.49 4.83
CA LYS A 197 56.42 23.79 4.76
C LYS A 197 57.18 24.15 3.50
#